data_AF-A0A2K6TXX9-F1
#
_entry.id   AF-A0A2K6TXX9-F1
#
_cell.length_a   1.000
_cell.length_b   1.000
_cell.length_c   1.000
_cell.angle_alpha   90.00
_cell.angle_beta   90.00
_cell.angle_gamma   90.00
#
_symmetry.space_group_name_H-M   'P 1'
#
loop_
_entity.id
_entity.type
_entity.pdbx_description
1 polymer ?
#
loop_
_entity_poly.entity_id
_entity_poly.type
_entity_poly.pdbx_seq_one_letter_code
_entity_poly.pdbx_strand_id
1 'polypeptide(L)'
;MALPGSSTVILLALTIIAISQALTPTHYLTKHDVERLKASLDRPFTNLESAFYSVVGLSNLGAQVPDAKKACTYIKSNLDPSNVDSLFYAAQASQALSGCEISISNETKDLLLAAVSEDSSVTQIYHAVAALSGFGLPLASQEALSALTARLSKEETVLATVQALQTASHLSQQADLRSIVEEIEDLVARLDELGGVYLQFEEGLETTALFVAATYKLMDHVGTEPSIKEDQVIQLMNAIFSKKNFESLSEAFSVASAAAVLSHNRYHVPVVVVPEGSASDTHEQAILQLQVTNVLSQPLTQASVKLEHAKSVASRATVLQKTSFTPVGDIFELNFMNVKFSSGYYDFLVKVEGDNRYIANTVE
;
A
#
# COMPACT_ATOMS: atom_id res chain seq x y z
N MET A 1 -50.28 -22.13 57.67
CA MET A 1 -48.93 -22.72 57.52
C MET A 1 -48.53 -22.56 56.07
N ALA A 2 -47.58 -21.67 55.80
CA ALA A 2 -47.05 -21.42 54.47
C ALA A 2 -45.58 -21.88 54.46
N LEU A 3 -45.20 -22.65 53.44
CA LEU A 3 -43.82 -22.91 53.06
C LEU A 3 -43.68 -22.74 51.53
N PRO A 4 -42.48 -22.37 51.05
CA PRO A 4 -42.25 -21.66 49.79
C PRO A 4 -41.68 -22.57 48.70
N GLY A 5 -41.60 -22.08 47.45
CA GLY A 5 -40.94 -22.83 46.38
C GLY A 5 -40.68 -22.02 45.11
N SER A 6 -39.56 -21.30 45.10
CA SER A 6 -38.60 -21.13 43.99
C SER A 6 -39.11 -20.66 42.61
N SER A 7 -38.98 -19.35 42.34
CA SER A 7 -38.80 -18.82 40.97
C SER A 7 -37.36 -19.05 40.50
N THR A 8 -37.16 -20.00 39.59
CA THR A 8 -35.91 -20.13 38.82
C THR A 8 -35.92 -19.15 37.65
N VAL A 9 -35.23 -18.03 37.81
CA VAL A 9 -34.85 -17.14 36.71
C VAL A 9 -33.67 -17.77 35.99
N ILE A 10 -33.90 -18.30 34.79
CA ILE A 10 -32.84 -18.81 33.92
C ILE A 10 -32.23 -17.60 33.20
N LEU A 11 -31.05 -17.18 33.66
CA LEU A 11 -30.24 -16.16 32.98
C LEU A 11 -29.51 -16.83 31.81
N LEU A 12 -30.04 -16.68 30.60
CA LEU A 12 -29.40 -17.16 29.38
C LEU A 12 -28.28 -16.16 29.00
N ALA A 13 -27.05 -16.44 29.43
CA ALA A 13 -25.88 -15.68 28.99
C ALA A 13 -25.55 -16.08 27.54
N LEU A 14 -25.98 -15.26 26.58
CA LEU A 14 -25.49 -15.31 25.21
C LEU A 14 -24.05 -14.77 25.19
N THR A 15 -23.08 -15.66 25.28
CA THR A 15 -21.69 -15.37 24.88
C THR A 15 -21.65 -15.35 23.35
N ILE A 16 -21.74 -14.15 22.76
CA ILE A 16 -21.37 -13.94 21.37
C ILE A 16 -19.85 -14.09 21.31
N ILE A 17 -19.38 -15.27 20.96
CA ILE A 17 -17.98 -15.46 20.56
C ILE A 17 -17.91 -14.89 19.14
N ALA A 18 -17.57 -13.61 19.04
CA ALA A 18 -17.11 -13.05 17.77
C ALA A 18 -15.79 -13.75 17.45
N ILE A 19 -15.85 -14.77 16.60
CA ILE A 19 -14.66 -15.26 15.91
C ILE A 19 -14.34 -14.14 14.93
N SER A 20 -13.49 -13.21 15.34
CA SER A 20 -12.83 -12.29 14.42
C SER A 20 -11.96 -13.15 13.51
N GLN A 21 -12.54 -13.65 12.40
CA GLN A 21 -11.74 -14.20 11.33
C GLN A 21 -10.92 -13.03 10.79
N ALA A 22 -9.61 -13.05 11.02
CA ALA A 22 -8.72 -12.10 10.40
C ALA A 22 -8.89 -12.22 8.88
N LEU A 23 -9.14 -11.10 8.21
CA LEU A 23 -9.20 -11.09 6.75
C LEU A 23 -7.84 -11.53 6.21
N THR A 24 -7.82 -12.61 5.44
CA THR A 24 -6.61 -13.02 4.73
C THR A 24 -6.53 -12.28 3.41
N PRO A 25 -5.34 -11.83 2.96
CA PRO A 25 -5.13 -11.31 1.62
C PRO A 25 -5.67 -12.27 0.57
N THR A 26 -6.64 -11.82 -0.23
CA THR A 26 -7.22 -12.62 -1.32
C THR A 26 -6.62 -12.24 -2.67
N HIS A 27 -6.12 -11.01 -2.79
CA HIS A 27 -5.39 -10.53 -3.96
C HIS A 27 -4.05 -9.93 -3.57
N TYR A 28 -3.01 -10.33 -4.29
CA TYR A 28 -1.63 -9.85 -4.12
C TYR A 28 -0.89 -9.95 -5.45
N LEU A 29 0.18 -9.18 -5.64
CA LEU A 29 0.98 -9.27 -6.87
C LEU A 29 1.94 -10.45 -6.74
N THR A 30 1.79 -11.45 -7.60
CA THR A 30 2.80 -12.51 -7.77
C THR A 30 4.08 -11.94 -8.39
N LYS A 31 5.19 -12.68 -8.37
CA LYS A 31 6.42 -12.29 -9.08
C LYS A 31 6.15 -11.96 -10.56
N HIS A 32 5.29 -12.74 -11.22
CA HIS A 32 4.89 -12.49 -12.60
C HIS A 32 4.06 -11.21 -12.77
N ASP A 33 3.16 -10.92 -11.83
CA ASP A 33 2.37 -9.68 -11.86
C ASP A 33 3.25 -8.45 -11.65
N VAL A 34 4.25 -8.53 -10.76
CA VAL A 34 5.22 -7.45 -10.54
C VAL A 34 6.01 -7.16 -11.82
N GLU A 35 6.49 -8.19 -12.51
CA GLU A 35 7.19 -8.01 -13.80
C GLU A 35 6.26 -7.42 -14.88
N ARG A 36 4.99 -7.82 -14.91
CA ARG A 36 4.00 -7.25 -15.82
C ARG A 36 3.68 -5.79 -15.52
N LEU A 37 3.65 -5.43 -14.24
CA LEU A 37 3.47 -4.04 -13.80
C LEU A 37 4.68 -3.19 -14.21
N LYS A 38 5.92 -3.68 -14.00
CA LYS A 38 7.13 -3.03 -14.51
C LYS A 38 7.09 -2.86 -16.03
N ALA A 39 6.70 -3.88 -16.78
CA ALA A 39 6.58 -3.80 -18.24
C ALA A 39 5.48 -2.81 -18.69
N SER A 40 4.40 -2.66 -17.90
CA SER A 40 3.38 -1.64 -18.16
C SER A 40 3.90 -0.21 -18.00
N LEU A 41 4.89 -0.01 -17.12
CA LEU A 41 5.55 1.27 -16.86
C LEU A 41 6.73 1.54 -17.79
N ASP A 42 7.41 0.50 -18.28
CA ASP A 42 8.51 0.62 -19.24
C ASP A 42 8.00 0.84 -20.68
N ARG A 43 7.32 1.97 -20.90
CA ARG A 43 6.84 2.41 -22.21
C ARG A 43 7.66 3.59 -22.73
N PRO A 44 7.77 3.77 -24.07
CA PRO A 44 8.41 4.95 -24.64
C PRO A 44 7.74 6.25 -24.18
N PHE A 45 8.54 7.27 -23.88
CA PHE A 45 8.03 8.56 -23.45
C PHE A 45 7.40 9.32 -24.62
N THR A 46 6.13 9.71 -24.47
CA THR A 46 5.39 10.52 -25.43
C THR A 46 5.33 11.99 -25.02
N ASN A 47 5.38 12.25 -23.71
CA ASN A 47 5.45 13.57 -23.09
C ASN A 47 6.07 13.47 -21.68
N LEU A 48 6.24 14.59 -20.98
CA LEU A 48 6.81 14.60 -19.62
C LEU A 48 5.97 13.85 -18.59
N GLU A 49 4.65 13.89 -18.69
CA GLU A 49 3.74 13.16 -17.81
C GLU A 49 3.98 11.64 -17.91
N SER A 50 4.06 11.12 -19.15
CA SER A 50 4.38 9.71 -19.39
C SER A 50 5.77 9.33 -18.87
N ALA A 51 6.75 10.24 -18.98
CA ALA A 51 8.08 10.04 -18.43
C ALA A 51 8.04 9.99 -16.89
N PHE A 52 7.26 10.87 -16.25
CA PHE A 52 7.04 10.89 -14.81
C PHE A 52 6.44 9.56 -14.32
N TYR A 53 5.31 9.13 -14.88
CA TYR A 53 4.67 7.88 -14.48
C TYR A 53 5.61 6.68 -14.64
N SER A 54 6.33 6.62 -15.77
CA SER A 54 7.27 5.52 -16.05
C SER A 54 8.45 5.51 -15.09
N VAL A 55 9.16 6.64 -14.96
CA VAL A 55 10.39 6.75 -14.17
C VAL A 55 10.11 6.59 -12.69
N VAL A 56 9.14 7.34 -12.16
CA VAL A 56 8.81 7.29 -10.72
C VAL A 56 8.12 5.97 -10.37
N GLY A 57 7.24 5.46 -11.24
CA GLY A 57 6.60 4.16 -11.04
C GLY A 57 7.61 3.01 -10.99
N LEU A 58 8.58 2.96 -11.90
CA LEU A 58 9.65 1.95 -11.85
C LEU A 58 10.50 2.08 -10.59
N SER A 59 10.84 3.32 -10.20
CA SER A 59 11.57 3.58 -8.96
C SER A 59 10.81 3.09 -7.71
N ASN A 60 9.50 3.30 -7.66
CA ASN A 60 8.63 2.82 -6.58
C ASN A 60 8.66 1.29 -6.45
N LEU A 61 8.84 0.57 -7.56
CA LEU A 61 8.98 -0.90 -7.57
C LEU A 61 10.41 -1.38 -7.31
N GLY A 62 11.34 -0.48 -6.98
CA GLY A 62 12.77 -0.77 -6.84
C GLY A 62 13.44 -1.22 -8.15
N ALA A 63 12.81 -0.95 -9.30
CA ALA A 63 13.35 -1.26 -10.61
C ALA A 63 14.27 -0.14 -11.10
N GLN A 64 15.31 -0.53 -11.84
CA GLN A 64 16.18 0.43 -12.52
C GLN A 64 15.50 0.92 -13.80
N VAL A 65 15.61 2.22 -14.08
CA VAL A 65 15.21 2.78 -15.37
C VAL A 65 16.24 2.34 -16.44
N PRO A 66 15.85 1.60 -17.49
CA PRO A 66 16.80 0.93 -18.40
C PRO A 66 17.87 1.84 -19.04
N ASP A 67 17.53 3.10 -19.34
CA ASP A 67 18.48 4.11 -19.82
C ASP A 67 18.25 5.45 -19.10
N ALA A 68 18.71 5.51 -17.84
CA ALA A 68 18.57 6.69 -16.99
C ALA A 68 19.16 7.97 -17.61
N LYS A 69 20.24 7.87 -18.41
CA LYS A 69 20.86 9.04 -19.07
C LYS A 69 20.00 9.57 -20.22
N LYS A 70 19.46 8.68 -21.05
CA LYS A 70 18.53 9.07 -22.11
C LYS A 70 17.23 9.60 -21.53
N ALA A 71 16.74 9.00 -20.45
CA ALA A 71 15.56 9.50 -19.75
C ALA A 71 15.77 10.91 -19.21
N CYS A 72 16.90 11.15 -18.54
CA CYS A 72 17.26 12.49 -18.06
C CYS A 72 17.39 13.50 -19.21
N THR A 73 18.03 13.12 -20.31
CA THR A 73 18.13 13.97 -21.52
C THR A 73 16.74 14.31 -22.05
N TYR A 74 15.84 13.33 -22.16
CA TYR A 74 14.47 13.55 -22.60
C TYR A 74 13.73 14.53 -21.70
N ILE A 75 13.80 14.35 -20.39
CA ILE A 75 13.16 15.24 -19.40
C ILE A 75 13.66 16.69 -19.60
N LYS A 76 14.98 16.89 -19.69
CA LYS A 76 15.58 18.22 -19.88
C LYS A 76 15.18 18.87 -21.20
N SER A 77 15.11 18.09 -22.29
CA SER A 77 14.79 18.61 -23.62
C SER A 77 13.31 18.94 -23.81
N ASN A 78 12.41 18.35 -23.02
CA ASN A 78 10.96 18.60 -23.12
C ASN A 78 10.43 19.50 -22.00
N LEU A 79 11.28 19.93 -21.07
CA LEU A 79 10.93 20.86 -20.00
C LEU A 79 10.46 22.21 -20.58
N ASP A 80 9.26 22.60 -20.20
CA ASP A 80 8.73 23.95 -20.40
C ASP A 80 8.86 24.71 -19.07
N PRO A 81 9.81 25.66 -18.95
CA PRO A 81 10.06 26.39 -17.71
C PRO A 81 8.95 27.39 -17.34
N SER A 82 7.93 27.55 -18.20
CA SER A 82 6.79 28.44 -18.00
C SER A 82 5.49 27.72 -17.64
N ASN A 83 5.53 26.39 -17.49
CA ASN A 83 4.36 25.56 -17.21
C ASN A 83 4.56 24.76 -15.92
N VAL A 84 3.65 24.93 -14.95
CA VAL A 84 3.72 24.30 -13.62
C VAL A 84 3.68 22.77 -13.69
N ASP A 85 2.84 22.19 -14.55
CA ASP A 85 2.73 20.74 -14.69
C ASP A 85 4.01 20.16 -15.30
N SER A 86 4.56 20.81 -16.31
CA SER A 86 5.84 20.47 -16.93
C SER A 86 6.98 20.45 -15.90
N LEU A 87 7.01 21.47 -15.03
CA LEU A 87 7.97 21.57 -13.94
C LEU A 87 7.78 20.47 -12.90
N PHE A 88 6.54 20.17 -12.51
CA PHE A 88 6.23 19.07 -11.59
C PHE A 88 6.71 17.73 -12.12
N TYR A 89 6.32 17.36 -13.35
CA TYR A 89 6.70 16.09 -13.95
C TYR A 89 8.22 15.97 -14.08
N ALA A 90 8.89 17.04 -14.52
CA ALA A 90 10.34 17.05 -14.67
C ALA A 90 11.05 16.95 -13.31
N ALA A 91 10.62 17.71 -12.30
CA ALA A 91 11.22 17.69 -10.97
C ALA A 91 11.14 16.30 -10.35
N GLN A 92 9.93 15.73 -10.29
CA GLN A 92 9.70 14.44 -9.65
C GLN A 92 10.40 13.29 -10.41
N ALA A 93 10.34 13.28 -11.75
CA ALA A 93 11.03 12.27 -12.55
C ALA A 93 12.56 12.38 -12.40
N SER A 94 13.11 13.59 -12.37
CA SER A 94 14.55 13.80 -12.25
C SER A 94 15.10 13.34 -10.90
N GLN A 95 14.35 13.49 -9.80
CA GLN A 95 14.76 13.01 -8.48
C GLN A 95 14.90 11.49 -8.41
N ALA A 96 14.07 10.75 -9.15
CA ALA A 96 14.15 9.29 -9.23
C ALA A 96 15.34 8.81 -10.09
N LEU A 97 16.02 9.71 -10.82
CA LEU A 97 17.16 9.40 -11.67
C LEU A 97 18.47 9.88 -11.04
N SER A 98 19.33 8.93 -10.66
CA SER A 98 20.65 9.24 -10.11
C SER A 98 21.47 10.12 -11.07
N GLY A 99 21.86 11.31 -10.59
CA GLY A 99 22.66 12.28 -11.34
C GLY A 99 21.89 13.12 -12.38
N CYS A 100 20.55 13.12 -12.35
CA CYS A 100 19.75 13.96 -13.23
C CYS A 100 19.44 15.33 -12.61
N GLU A 101 20.39 16.26 -12.67
CA GLU A 101 20.17 17.62 -12.15
C GLU A 101 19.56 18.55 -13.19
N ILE A 102 18.49 19.27 -12.83
CA ILE A 102 17.85 20.29 -13.67
C ILE A 102 18.13 21.67 -13.07
N SER A 103 18.70 22.56 -13.86
CA SER A 103 18.92 23.96 -13.46
C SER A 103 17.66 24.79 -13.70
N ILE A 104 17.24 25.55 -12.68
CA ILE A 104 16.04 26.36 -12.69
C ILE A 104 16.39 27.84 -12.59
N SER A 105 15.76 28.70 -13.39
CA SER A 105 15.95 30.15 -13.34
C SER A 105 15.13 30.79 -12.22
N ASN A 106 15.42 32.06 -11.89
CA ASN A 106 14.66 32.79 -10.90
C ASN A 106 13.20 33.02 -11.36
N GLU A 107 12.98 33.27 -12.65
CA GLU A 107 11.65 33.49 -13.21
C GLU A 107 10.78 32.23 -13.07
N THR A 108 11.35 31.05 -13.32
CA THR A 108 10.67 29.77 -13.11
C THR A 108 10.38 29.51 -11.63
N LYS A 109 11.31 29.86 -10.74
CA LYS A 109 11.07 29.79 -9.29
C LYS A 109 9.91 30.70 -8.88
N ASP A 110 9.90 31.94 -9.36
CA ASP A 110 8.86 32.93 -9.02
C ASP A 110 7.48 32.49 -9.55
N LEU A 111 7.44 31.87 -10.74
CA LEU A 111 6.23 31.23 -11.28
C LEU A 111 5.69 30.14 -10.34
N LEU A 112 6.56 29.24 -9.87
CA LEU A 112 6.14 28.18 -8.95
C LEU A 112 5.63 28.74 -7.62
N LEU A 113 6.32 29.74 -7.06
CA LEU A 113 5.88 30.40 -5.83
C LEU A 113 4.53 31.10 -6.02
N ALA A 114 4.29 31.76 -7.15
CA ALA A 114 3.02 32.41 -7.46
C ALA A 114 1.86 31.40 -7.62
N ALA A 115 2.14 30.19 -8.09
CA ALA A 115 1.15 29.12 -8.21
C ALA A 115 0.75 28.51 -6.84
N VAL A 116 1.52 28.76 -5.78
CA VAL A 116 1.13 28.42 -4.40
C VAL A 116 0.22 29.54 -3.86
N SER A 117 -1.03 29.55 -4.32
CA SER A 117 -2.03 30.57 -4.01
C SER A 117 -3.42 29.96 -3.85
N GLU A 118 -4.26 30.56 -2.99
CA GLU A 118 -5.67 30.15 -2.79
C GLU A 118 -6.55 30.32 -4.04
N ASP A 119 -6.08 31.11 -5.02
CA ASP A 119 -6.72 31.31 -6.32
C ASP A 119 -6.42 30.17 -7.31
N SER A 120 -5.39 29.36 -7.04
CA SER A 120 -5.03 28.19 -7.86
C SER A 120 -5.86 26.97 -7.48
N SER A 121 -5.98 25.98 -8.37
CA SER A 121 -6.62 24.70 -8.01
C SER A 121 -5.75 23.88 -7.04
N VAL A 122 -6.34 22.90 -6.34
CA VAL A 122 -5.57 22.00 -5.47
C VAL A 122 -4.46 21.28 -6.26
N THR A 123 -4.76 20.82 -7.48
CA THR A 123 -3.76 20.22 -8.38
C THR A 123 -2.60 21.16 -8.67
N GLN A 124 -2.86 22.44 -8.97
CA GLN A 124 -1.79 23.40 -9.26
C GLN A 124 -0.92 23.68 -8.03
N ILE A 125 -1.53 23.82 -6.84
CA ILE A 125 -0.80 23.97 -5.59
C ILE A 125 0.09 22.74 -5.35
N TYR A 126 -0.47 21.55 -5.50
CA TYR A 126 0.26 20.29 -5.36
C TYR A 126 1.46 20.23 -6.31
N HIS A 127 1.23 20.46 -7.60
CA HIS A 127 2.29 20.43 -8.61
C HIS A 127 3.37 21.48 -8.33
N ALA A 128 3.00 22.69 -7.92
CA ALA A 128 3.95 23.74 -7.59
C ALA A 128 4.80 23.41 -6.36
N VAL A 129 4.18 22.95 -5.27
CA VAL A 129 4.86 22.56 -4.02
C VAL A 129 5.79 21.38 -4.26
N ALA A 130 5.31 20.34 -4.96
CA ALA A 130 6.12 19.17 -5.27
C ALA A 130 7.26 19.51 -6.24
N ALA A 131 7.08 20.45 -7.18
CA ALA A 131 8.17 20.94 -8.03
C ALA A 131 9.23 21.71 -7.22
N LEU A 132 8.81 22.63 -6.34
CA LEU A 132 9.71 23.37 -5.46
C LEU A 132 10.54 22.44 -4.57
N SER A 133 9.88 21.47 -3.92
CA SER A 133 10.52 20.40 -3.15
C SER A 133 11.45 19.55 -4.03
N GLY A 134 10.97 19.20 -5.23
CA GLY A 134 11.66 18.45 -6.27
C GLY A 134 13.02 19.04 -6.68
N PHE A 135 13.05 20.35 -6.87
CA PHE A 135 14.24 21.10 -7.24
C PHE A 135 15.08 21.56 -6.04
N GLY A 136 14.68 21.25 -4.80
CA GLY A 136 15.35 21.73 -3.59
C GLY A 136 15.27 23.24 -3.41
N LEU A 137 14.22 23.87 -3.93
CA LEU A 137 13.99 25.31 -3.82
C LEU A 137 13.31 25.66 -2.48
N PRO A 138 13.58 26.84 -1.90
CA PRO A 138 12.92 27.27 -0.68
C PRO A 138 11.40 27.35 -0.84
N LEU A 139 10.68 26.84 0.15
CA LEU A 139 9.22 26.83 0.23
C LEU A 139 8.78 27.32 1.61
N ALA A 140 7.89 28.30 1.64
CA ALA A 140 7.28 28.80 2.87
C ALA A 140 6.11 27.85 3.24
N SER A 141 6.39 26.84 4.06
CA SER A 141 5.47 25.71 4.27
C SER A 141 4.15 26.09 4.93
N GLN A 142 4.16 27.08 5.84
CA GLN A 142 2.96 27.50 6.53
C GLN A 142 2.00 28.25 5.60
N GLU A 143 2.55 29.09 4.73
CA GLU A 143 1.82 29.83 3.71
C GLU A 143 1.25 28.89 2.65
N ALA A 144 2.04 27.90 2.22
CA ALA A 144 1.59 26.85 1.31
C ALA A 144 0.43 26.03 1.90
N LEU A 145 0.54 25.66 3.18
CA LEU A 145 -0.53 24.99 3.90
C LEU A 145 -1.79 25.86 3.98
N SER A 146 -1.66 27.15 4.31
CA SER A 146 -2.80 28.07 4.37
C SER A 146 -3.51 28.20 3.03
N ALA A 147 -2.76 28.36 1.92
CA ALA A 147 -3.32 28.38 0.57
C ALA A 147 -4.04 27.07 0.22
N LEU A 148 -3.41 25.93 0.54
CA LEU A 148 -3.97 24.61 0.31
C LEU A 148 -5.29 24.41 1.05
N THR A 149 -5.34 24.69 2.36
CA THR A 149 -6.56 24.53 3.16
C THR A 149 -7.68 25.47 2.72
N ALA A 150 -7.34 26.73 2.38
CA ALA A 150 -8.32 27.70 1.86
C ALA A 150 -8.89 27.28 0.49
N ARG A 151 -8.11 26.56 -0.33
CA ARG A 151 -8.60 26.02 -1.59
C ARG A 151 -9.38 24.72 -1.41
N LEU A 152 -8.91 23.83 -0.55
CA LEU A 152 -9.54 22.52 -0.31
C LEU A 152 -10.98 22.68 0.19
N SER A 153 -11.27 23.68 1.02
CA SER A 153 -12.63 24.00 1.47
C SER A 153 -13.58 24.47 0.36
N LYS A 154 -13.10 24.62 -0.88
CA LYS A 154 -13.87 24.99 -2.07
C LYS A 154 -13.89 23.87 -3.12
N GLU A 155 -13.02 22.87 -3.00
CA GLU A 155 -12.82 21.76 -3.95
C GLU A 155 -12.91 20.40 -3.22
N GLU A 156 -14.10 20.05 -2.72
CA GLU A 156 -14.32 18.89 -1.84
C GLU A 156 -14.43 17.53 -2.58
N THR A 157 -13.57 17.29 -3.58
CA THR A 157 -13.49 16.01 -4.29
C THR A 157 -12.51 15.06 -3.60
N VAL A 158 -12.71 13.74 -3.68
CA VAL A 158 -11.74 12.76 -3.11
C VAL A 158 -10.34 13.01 -3.64
N LEU A 159 -10.21 13.20 -4.96
CA LEU A 159 -8.91 13.41 -5.60
C LEU A 159 -8.22 14.69 -5.09
N ALA A 160 -8.96 15.78 -4.91
CA ALA A 160 -8.40 17.01 -4.35
C ALA A 160 -7.89 16.79 -2.91
N THR A 161 -8.65 16.11 -2.06
CA THR A 161 -8.18 15.77 -0.71
C THR A 161 -6.95 14.85 -0.76
N VAL A 162 -6.90 13.84 -1.64
CA VAL A 162 -5.72 12.99 -1.84
C VAL A 162 -4.50 13.81 -2.27
N GLN A 163 -4.65 14.75 -3.19
CA GLN A 163 -3.58 15.67 -3.59
C GLN A 163 -3.17 16.62 -2.47
N ALA A 164 -4.08 16.99 -1.58
CA ALA A 164 -3.74 17.75 -0.38
C ALA A 164 -2.86 16.93 0.57
N LEU A 165 -3.16 15.63 0.77
CA LEU A 165 -2.28 14.71 1.51
C LEU A 165 -0.89 14.61 0.86
N GLN A 166 -0.84 14.48 -0.47
CA GLN A 166 0.43 14.47 -1.21
C GLN A 166 1.20 15.77 -1.02
N THR A 167 0.54 16.92 -1.11
CA THR A 167 1.14 18.25 -0.91
C THR A 167 1.72 18.38 0.48
N ALA A 168 0.96 18.02 1.51
CA ALA A 168 1.39 18.08 2.90
C ALA A 168 2.64 17.23 3.17
N SER A 169 2.81 16.09 2.47
CA SER A 169 4.01 15.26 2.59
C SER A 169 5.32 15.93 2.10
N HIS A 170 5.23 17.04 1.37
CA HIS A 170 6.37 17.85 0.91
C HIS A 170 6.63 19.09 1.79
N LEU A 171 5.72 19.40 2.72
CA LEU A 171 5.86 20.57 3.59
C LEU A 171 6.80 20.27 4.77
N SER A 172 7.29 21.32 5.43
CA SER A 172 8.01 21.16 6.69
C SER A 172 7.08 20.68 7.80
N GLN A 173 7.54 19.73 8.63
CA GLN A 173 6.87 19.32 9.87
C GLN A 173 6.67 20.48 10.88
N GLN A 174 7.33 21.63 10.69
CA GLN A 174 7.11 22.82 11.50
C GLN A 174 5.77 23.51 11.20
N ALA A 175 5.17 23.25 10.03
CA ALA A 175 3.82 23.69 9.72
C ALA A 175 2.80 22.81 10.47
N ASP A 176 1.64 23.38 10.84
CA ASP A 176 0.60 22.64 11.56
C ASP A 176 -0.23 21.74 10.64
N LEU A 177 0.30 20.56 10.29
CA LEU A 177 -0.33 19.64 9.33
C LEU A 177 -1.57 18.89 9.87
N ARG A 178 -1.99 19.14 11.13
CA ARG A 178 -3.07 18.37 11.78
C ARG A 178 -4.38 18.38 11.00
N SER A 179 -4.77 19.53 10.46
CA SER A 179 -6.02 19.64 9.69
C SER A 179 -6.02 18.78 8.44
N ILE A 180 -4.86 18.56 7.80
CA ILE A 180 -4.74 17.70 6.63
C ILE A 180 -4.66 16.22 7.04
N VAL A 181 -4.09 15.92 8.20
CA VAL A 181 -4.08 14.56 8.76
C VAL A 181 -5.50 14.09 9.12
N GLU A 182 -6.32 14.98 9.68
CA GLU A 182 -7.73 14.69 10.03
C GLU A 182 -8.57 14.28 8.81
N GLU A 183 -8.27 14.81 7.62
CA GLU A 183 -8.93 14.43 6.36
C GLU A 183 -8.76 12.94 5.99
N ILE A 184 -7.76 12.25 6.55
CA ILE A 184 -7.59 10.79 6.33
C ILE A 184 -8.80 10.04 6.89
N GLU A 185 -9.30 10.41 8.07
CA GLU A 185 -10.46 9.75 8.68
C GLU A 185 -11.73 10.00 7.85
N ASP A 186 -11.89 11.22 7.33
CA ASP A 186 -13.00 11.58 6.44
C ASP A 186 -12.94 10.81 5.13
N LEU A 187 -11.75 10.65 4.54
CA LEU A 187 -11.56 9.83 3.34
C LEU A 187 -11.83 8.34 3.60
N VAL A 188 -11.40 7.80 4.74
CA VAL A 188 -11.72 6.41 5.14
C VAL A 188 -13.23 6.21 5.25
N ALA A 189 -13.96 7.18 5.80
CA ALA A 189 -15.42 7.11 5.93
C ALA A 189 -16.17 7.18 4.58
N ARG A 190 -15.50 7.64 3.51
CA ARG A 190 -16.06 7.73 2.15
C ARG A 190 -15.76 6.52 1.26
N LEU A 191 -15.00 5.54 1.75
CA LEU A 191 -14.73 4.30 1.01
C LEU A 191 -15.99 3.43 0.96
N ASP A 192 -16.25 2.84 -0.21
CA ASP A 192 -17.30 1.85 -0.38
C ASP A 192 -16.79 0.46 -0.02
N GLU A 193 -17.54 -0.22 0.85
CA GLU A 193 -17.33 -1.63 1.14
C GLU A 193 -18.07 -2.50 0.12
N LEU A 194 -17.30 -3.33 -0.61
CA LEU A 194 -17.85 -4.28 -1.56
C LEU A 194 -17.67 -5.71 -1.06
N GLY A 195 -18.79 -6.30 -0.62
CA GLY A 195 -18.85 -7.71 -0.22
C GLY A 195 -17.98 -8.09 0.97
N GLY A 196 -17.63 -7.14 1.84
CA GLY A 196 -16.74 -7.34 2.98
C GLY A 196 -15.28 -7.64 2.64
N VAL A 197 -14.90 -7.63 1.35
CA VAL A 197 -13.56 -8.03 0.89
C VAL A 197 -12.77 -6.85 0.32
N TYR A 198 -13.46 -5.84 -0.20
CA TYR A 198 -12.84 -4.69 -0.88
C TYR A 198 -13.28 -3.38 -0.24
N LEU A 199 -12.35 -2.45 -0.15
CA LEU A 199 -12.61 -1.03 0.08
C LEU A 199 -12.03 -0.24 -1.09
N GLN A 200 -12.83 0.65 -1.67
CA GLN A 200 -12.39 1.54 -2.75
C GLN A 200 -13.28 2.78 -2.82
N PHE A 201 -12.81 3.83 -3.48
CA PHE A 201 -13.66 4.97 -3.82
C PHE A 201 -14.52 4.72 -5.06
N GLU A 202 -15.66 5.41 -5.15
CA GLU A 202 -16.50 5.43 -6.36
C GLU A 202 -15.72 5.90 -7.60
N GLU A 203 -14.76 6.82 -7.44
CA GLU A 203 -13.88 7.33 -8.49
C GLU A 203 -12.94 6.26 -9.08
N GLY A 204 -12.80 5.12 -8.40
CA GLY A 204 -12.14 3.93 -8.92
C GLY A 204 -10.74 3.66 -8.37
N LEU A 205 -10.06 2.74 -9.06
CA LEU A 205 -8.81 2.11 -8.61
C LEU A 205 -7.66 3.10 -8.44
N GLU A 206 -7.51 4.01 -9.41
CA GLU A 206 -6.41 4.97 -9.43
C GLU A 206 -6.44 5.90 -8.20
N THR A 207 -7.60 6.52 -7.93
CA THR A 207 -7.81 7.35 -6.74
C THR A 207 -7.61 6.57 -5.46
N THR A 208 -8.10 5.33 -5.39
CA THR A 208 -7.93 4.44 -4.23
C THR A 208 -6.45 4.13 -3.97
N ALA A 209 -5.68 3.81 -5.01
CA ALA A 209 -4.25 3.53 -4.89
C ALA A 209 -3.43 4.79 -4.54
N LEU A 210 -3.76 5.94 -5.13
CA LEU A 210 -3.13 7.22 -4.79
C LEU A 210 -3.44 7.63 -3.34
N PHE A 211 -4.65 7.39 -2.84
CA PHE A 211 -5.01 7.63 -1.44
C PHE A 211 -4.13 6.82 -0.49
N VAL A 212 -3.96 5.52 -0.74
CA VAL A 212 -3.07 4.68 0.07
C VAL A 212 -1.64 5.21 0.02
N ALA A 213 -1.12 5.49 -1.16
CA ALA A 213 0.24 6.03 -1.31
C ALA A 213 0.41 7.37 -0.56
N ALA A 214 -0.52 8.30 -0.72
CA ALA A 214 -0.48 9.62 -0.11
C ALA A 214 -0.59 9.56 1.42
N THR A 215 -1.52 8.75 1.93
CA THR A 215 -1.74 8.56 3.37
C THR A 215 -0.48 8.04 4.03
N TYR A 216 0.08 6.92 3.57
CA TYR A 216 1.27 6.36 4.20
C TYR A 216 2.48 7.28 4.09
N LYS A 217 2.62 8.02 2.97
CA LYS A 217 3.69 9.00 2.81
C LYS A 217 3.55 10.18 3.80
N LEU A 218 2.35 10.75 3.94
CA LEU A 218 2.10 11.83 4.91
C LEU A 218 2.29 11.33 6.34
N MET A 219 1.78 10.14 6.66
CA MET A 219 1.84 9.58 8.00
C MET A 219 3.26 9.18 8.41
N ASP A 220 4.07 8.70 7.48
CA ASP A 220 5.51 8.55 7.70
C ASP A 220 6.17 9.91 7.92
N HIS A 221 5.82 10.90 7.10
CA HIS A 221 6.32 12.27 7.21
C HIS A 221 5.98 12.92 8.54
N VAL A 222 4.77 12.83 9.08
CA VAL A 222 4.42 13.42 10.40
C VAL A 222 4.81 12.54 11.58
N GLY A 223 5.16 11.29 11.32
CA GLY A 223 5.64 10.37 12.33
C GLY A 223 4.55 9.66 13.15
N THR A 224 3.31 9.63 12.67
CA THR A 224 2.15 9.05 13.37
C THR A 224 1.55 7.91 12.55
N GLU A 225 0.98 6.89 13.21
CA GLU A 225 0.26 5.80 12.54
C GLU A 225 -1.01 6.31 11.81
N PRO A 226 -1.30 5.85 10.58
CA PRO A 226 -2.51 6.23 9.88
C PRO A 226 -3.76 5.75 10.62
N SER A 227 -4.81 6.58 10.66
CA SER A 227 -6.15 6.21 11.16
C SER A 227 -6.89 5.27 10.20
N ILE A 228 -6.26 4.15 9.81
CA ILE A 228 -6.81 3.08 8.98
C ILE A 228 -6.63 1.78 9.74
N LYS A 229 -7.71 1.04 9.99
CA LYS A 229 -7.64 -0.25 10.70
C LYS A 229 -7.00 -1.33 9.83
N GLU A 230 -6.39 -2.34 10.45
CA GLU A 230 -5.70 -3.43 9.73
C GLU A 230 -6.61 -4.15 8.72
N ASP A 231 -7.86 -4.42 9.08
CA ASP A 231 -8.86 -5.03 8.18
C ASP A 231 -9.14 -4.15 6.96
N GLN A 232 -9.26 -2.83 7.17
CA GLN A 232 -9.43 -1.87 6.09
C GLN A 232 -8.19 -1.81 5.18
N VAL A 233 -6.98 -1.90 5.74
CA VAL A 233 -5.74 -1.99 4.93
C VAL A 233 -5.77 -3.23 4.03
N ILE A 234 -6.21 -4.37 4.56
CA ILE A 234 -6.32 -5.63 3.81
C ILE A 234 -7.39 -5.51 2.71
N GLN A 235 -8.52 -4.86 2.99
CA GLN A 235 -9.58 -4.64 2.00
C GLN A 235 -9.15 -3.66 0.88
N LEU A 236 -8.45 -2.59 1.22
CA LEU A 236 -7.84 -1.65 0.26
C LEU A 236 -6.83 -2.37 -0.64
N MET A 237 -5.95 -3.17 -0.03
CA MET A 237 -4.96 -3.98 -0.74
C MET A 237 -5.63 -4.96 -1.70
N ASN A 238 -6.69 -5.66 -1.25
CA ASN A 238 -7.45 -6.57 -2.10
C ASN A 238 -8.05 -5.85 -3.30
N ALA A 239 -8.59 -4.64 -3.11
CA ALA A 239 -9.17 -3.84 -4.20
C ALA A 239 -8.07 -3.44 -5.21
N ILE A 240 -6.98 -2.86 -4.71
CA ILE A 240 -5.86 -2.36 -5.51
C ILE A 240 -5.23 -3.47 -6.36
N PHE A 241 -5.04 -4.66 -5.79
CA PHE A 241 -4.38 -5.78 -6.47
C PHE A 241 -5.34 -6.76 -7.15
N SER A 242 -6.65 -6.51 -7.14
CA SER A 242 -7.62 -7.33 -7.89
C SER A 242 -7.39 -7.26 -9.42
N LYS A 243 -6.95 -6.10 -9.92
CA LYS A 243 -6.61 -5.89 -11.33
C LYS A 243 -5.15 -6.21 -11.58
N LYS A 244 -4.87 -7.06 -12.59
CA LYS A 244 -3.51 -7.47 -12.98
C LYS A 244 -3.01 -6.89 -14.29
N ASN A 245 -3.88 -6.18 -15.02
CA ASN A 245 -3.56 -5.58 -16.32
C ASN A 245 -3.91 -4.11 -16.27
N PHE A 246 -2.96 -3.25 -16.64
CA PHE A 246 -3.10 -1.79 -16.54
C PHE A 246 -3.16 -1.17 -17.94
N GLU A 247 -4.25 -0.47 -18.22
CA GLU A 247 -4.50 0.09 -19.55
C GLU A 247 -3.71 1.39 -19.75
N SER A 248 -3.77 2.28 -18.75
CA SER A 248 -3.09 3.57 -18.73
C SER A 248 -1.80 3.55 -17.91
N LEU A 249 -0.90 4.49 -18.20
CA LEU A 249 0.32 4.70 -17.40
C LEU A 249 0.00 5.23 -15.99
N SER A 250 -1.00 6.10 -15.86
CA SER A 250 -1.41 6.65 -14.55
C SER A 250 -1.95 5.55 -13.61
N GLU A 251 -2.74 4.62 -14.14
CA GLU A 251 -3.24 3.48 -13.36
C GLU A 251 -2.09 2.56 -12.92
N ALA A 252 -1.16 2.23 -13.83
CA ALA A 252 0.03 1.46 -13.46
C ALA A 252 0.88 2.18 -12.40
N PHE A 253 1.07 3.48 -12.55
CA PHE A 253 1.83 4.32 -11.61
C PHE A 253 1.19 4.36 -10.22
N SER A 254 -0.13 4.56 -10.14
CA SER A 254 -0.85 4.61 -8.87
C SER A 254 -0.77 3.28 -8.12
N VAL A 255 -0.96 2.15 -8.81
CA VAL A 255 -0.81 0.81 -8.23
C VAL A 255 0.62 0.55 -7.78
N ALA A 256 1.62 0.96 -8.56
CA ALA A 256 3.03 0.86 -8.17
C ALA A 256 3.33 1.69 -6.91
N SER A 257 2.75 2.88 -6.80
CA SER A 257 2.92 3.76 -5.64
C SER A 257 2.30 3.17 -4.38
N ALA A 258 1.10 2.60 -4.47
CA ALA A 258 0.46 1.89 -3.37
C ALA A 258 1.23 0.62 -2.97
N ALA A 259 1.70 -0.15 -3.96
CA ALA A 259 2.48 -1.36 -3.71
C ALA A 259 3.79 -1.06 -3.00
N ALA A 260 4.48 0.03 -3.37
CA ALA A 260 5.69 0.47 -2.70
C ALA A 260 5.46 0.71 -1.19
N VAL A 261 4.47 1.54 -0.84
CA VAL A 261 4.20 1.86 0.57
C VAL A 261 3.70 0.64 1.36
N LEU A 262 2.85 -0.21 0.78
CA LEU A 262 2.35 -1.41 1.45
C LEU A 262 3.43 -2.51 1.57
N SER A 263 4.43 -2.51 0.69
CA SER A 263 5.55 -3.47 0.77
C SER A 263 6.52 -3.16 1.91
N HIS A 264 6.65 -1.87 2.24
CA HIS A 264 7.54 -1.37 3.28
C HIS A 264 7.10 0.01 3.77
N ASN A 265 6.60 0.09 5.01
CA ASN A 265 6.34 1.33 5.72
C ASN A 265 6.48 1.08 7.23
N ARG A 266 6.37 2.12 8.07
CA ARG A 266 6.59 2.01 9.52
C ARG A 266 5.42 1.41 10.33
N TYR A 267 4.27 1.16 9.71
CA TYR A 267 3.02 0.90 10.40
C TYR A 267 2.42 -0.47 10.05
N HIS A 268 2.02 -0.67 8.78
CA HIS A 268 1.26 -1.84 8.35
C HIS A 268 1.90 -2.49 7.12
N VAL A 269 2.48 -3.67 7.28
CA VAL A 269 3.04 -4.47 6.17
C VAL A 269 2.17 -5.71 6.01
N PRO A 270 1.27 -5.75 5.01
CA PRO A 270 0.45 -6.93 4.75
C PRO A 270 1.31 -8.13 4.36
N VAL A 271 1.11 -9.24 5.07
CA VAL A 271 1.83 -10.49 4.83
C VAL A 271 1.03 -11.38 3.90
N VAL A 272 1.68 -11.85 2.84
CA VAL A 272 1.11 -12.79 1.87
C VAL A 272 1.75 -14.16 2.08
N VAL A 273 0.92 -15.16 2.40
CA VAL A 273 1.33 -16.55 2.60
C VAL A 273 0.73 -17.41 1.50
N VAL A 274 1.57 -18.11 0.74
CA VAL A 274 1.14 -18.96 -0.38
C VAL A 274 1.81 -20.32 -0.26
N PRO A 275 1.06 -21.44 -0.33
CA PRO A 275 1.67 -22.76 -0.40
C PRO A 275 2.37 -22.97 -1.74
N GLU A 276 3.55 -23.60 -1.70
CA GLU A 276 4.31 -23.99 -2.88
C GLU A 276 4.10 -25.49 -3.19
N GLY A 277 4.04 -25.82 -4.49
CA GLY A 277 3.81 -27.19 -4.97
C GLY A 277 2.36 -27.50 -5.37
N SER A 278 2.18 -28.57 -6.15
CA SER A 278 0.86 -29.06 -6.52
C SER A 278 0.34 -29.99 -5.41
N ALA A 279 -0.95 -29.89 -5.04
CA ALA A 279 -1.57 -30.80 -4.06
C ALA A 279 -1.60 -32.28 -4.52
N SER A 280 -0.99 -32.60 -5.66
CA SER A 280 -1.12 -33.87 -6.39
C SER A 280 0.15 -34.72 -6.38
N ASP A 281 1.29 -34.21 -5.90
CA ASP A 281 2.56 -34.94 -5.95
C ASP A 281 2.71 -35.87 -4.73
N THR A 282 2.44 -37.15 -4.99
CA THR A 282 2.15 -38.22 -4.01
C THR A 282 3.36 -38.77 -3.27
N HIS A 283 4.57 -38.26 -3.53
CA HIS A 283 5.80 -38.71 -2.85
C HIS A 283 6.43 -37.67 -1.91
N GLU A 284 6.00 -36.39 -1.97
CA GLU A 284 6.46 -35.29 -1.11
C GLU A 284 5.41 -34.88 -0.05
N GLN A 285 4.37 -35.70 0.17
CA GLN A 285 3.19 -35.39 0.99
C GLN A 285 3.45 -35.03 2.46
N ALA A 286 4.68 -35.16 2.95
CA ALA A 286 5.02 -34.79 4.32
C ALA A 286 5.91 -33.55 4.45
N ILE A 287 6.02 -32.74 3.40
CA ILE A 287 6.65 -31.43 3.48
C ILE A 287 5.63 -30.39 3.00
N LEU A 288 5.30 -29.42 3.86
CA LEU A 288 4.55 -28.23 3.48
C LEU A 288 5.53 -27.09 3.27
N GLN A 289 5.57 -26.56 2.06
CA GLN A 289 6.39 -25.41 1.71
C GLN A 289 5.51 -24.17 1.59
N LEU A 290 5.92 -23.07 2.21
CA LEU A 290 5.23 -21.79 2.17
C LEU A 290 6.15 -20.69 1.66
N GLN A 291 5.66 -19.91 0.70
CA GLN A 291 6.20 -18.61 0.36
C GLN A 291 5.56 -17.56 1.27
N VAL A 292 6.38 -16.85 2.04
CA VAL A 292 5.95 -15.77 2.92
C VAL A 292 6.59 -14.48 2.44
N THR A 293 5.77 -13.58 1.91
CA THR A 293 6.21 -12.39 1.17
C THR A 293 5.43 -11.15 1.58
N ASN A 294 5.91 -9.97 1.20
CA ASN A 294 5.09 -8.76 1.16
C ASN A 294 4.28 -8.68 -0.14
N VAL A 295 3.51 -7.61 -0.31
CA VAL A 295 2.63 -7.40 -1.47
C VAL A 295 3.35 -7.30 -2.83
N LEU A 296 4.67 -7.11 -2.84
CA LEU A 296 5.52 -7.11 -4.03
C LEU A 296 6.21 -8.46 -4.28
N SER A 297 5.73 -9.54 -3.65
CA SER A 297 6.36 -10.87 -3.73
C SER A 297 7.83 -10.89 -3.26
N GLN A 298 8.24 -9.96 -2.40
CA GLN A 298 9.57 -9.96 -1.81
C GLN A 298 9.59 -10.86 -0.57
N PRO A 299 10.52 -11.81 -0.44
CA PRO A 299 10.58 -12.74 0.70
C PRO A 299 10.78 -12.03 2.04
N LEU A 300 10.01 -12.42 3.05
CA LEU A 300 10.16 -11.96 4.44
C LEU A 300 11.10 -12.90 5.20
N THR A 301 12.37 -12.93 4.81
CA THR A 301 13.36 -13.90 5.32
C THR A 301 13.69 -13.79 6.81
N GLN A 302 13.38 -12.65 7.43
CA GLN A 302 13.53 -12.44 8.89
C GLN A 302 12.31 -12.91 9.70
N ALA A 303 11.22 -13.31 9.04
CA ALA A 303 10.03 -13.79 9.71
C ALA A 303 10.24 -15.20 10.30
N SER A 304 9.53 -15.49 11.38
CA SER A 304 9.36 -16.81 11.95
C SER A 304 7.98 -17.33 11.61
N VAL A 305 7.90 -18.46 10.92
CA VAL A 305 6.63 -19.09 10.55
C VAL A 305 6.36 -20.29 11.46
N LYS A 306 5.15 -20.33 12.02
CA LYS A 306 4.71 -21.36 12.96
C LYS A 306 3.37 -21.92 12.53
N LEU A 307 3.23 -23.24 12.60
CA LEU A 307 1.94 -23.90 12.59
C LEU A 307 1.35 -23.83 13.99
N GLU A 308 0.22 -23.15 14.16
CA GLU A 308 -0.56 -23.18 15.39
C GLU A 308 -1.22 -24.54 15.56
N HIS A 309 -1.96 -24.98 14.55
CA HIS A 309 -2.53 -26.33 14.49
C HIS A 309 -2.86 -26.78 13.08
N ALA A 310 -2.83 -28.10 12.86
CA ALA A 310 -3.45 -28.77 11.73
C ALA A 310 -4.60 -29.65 12.24
N LYS A 311 -5.80 -29.50 11.68
CA LYS A 311 -7.00 -30.25 12.08
C LYS A 311 -7.56 -31.04 10.91
N SER A 312 -7.98 -32.27 11.16
CA SER A 312 -8.75 -33.05 10.19
C SER A 312 -10.10 -32.38 9.95
N VAL A 313 -10.46 -32.12 8.69
CA VAL A 313 -11.75 -31.52 8.33
C VAL A 313 -12.91 -32.44 8.78
N ALA A 314 -12.76 -33.74 8.58
CA ALA A 314 -13.82 -34.73 8.86
C ALA A 314 -14.05 -34.96 10.36
N SER A 315 -12.98 -35.04 11.15
CA SER A 315 -13.07 -35.39 12.58
C SER A 315 -12.89 -34.20 13.53
N ARG A 316 -12.44 -33.05 13.01
CA ARG A 316 -11.97 -31.87 13.77
C ARG A 316 -10.84 -32.16 14.76
N ALA A 317 -10.24 -33.37 14.71
CA ALA A 317 -9.13 -33.75 15.55
C ALA A 317 -7.85 -33.01 15.14
N THR A 318 -7.13 -32.48 16.12
CA THR A 318 -5.81 -31.87 15.90
C THR A 318 -4.78 -32.96 15.71
N VAL A 319 -4.05 -32.92 14.59
CA VAL A 319 -3.03 -33.92 14.22
C VAL A 319 -1.61 -33.40 14.33
N LEU A 320 -1.43 -32.09 14.26
CA LEU A 320 -0.17 -31.39 14.47
C LEU A 320 -0.44 -30.04 15.14
N GLN A 321 0.44 -29.55 15.99
CA GLN A 321 0.27 -28.26 16.65
C GLN A 321 1.62 -27.67 17.07
N LYS A 322 1.67 -26.34 17.18
CA LYS A 322 2.80 -25.56 17.72
C LYS A 322 4.16 -25.98 17.14
N THR A 323 4.22 -26.17 15.83
CA THR A 323 5.43 -26.62 15.14
C THR A 323 6.01 -25.50 14.28
N SER A 324 7.31 -25.25 14.39
CA SER A 324 7.98 -24.22 13.61
C SER A 324 8.35 -24.73 12.21
N PHE A 325 8.23 -23.85 11.22
CA PHE A 325 8.81 -24.08 9.90
C PHE A 325 10.32 -23.77 9.95
N THR A 326 11.08 -24.41 9.06
CA THR A 326 12.50 -24.16 8.85
C THR A 326 12.69 -23.30 7.60
N PRO A 327 13.41 -22.17 7.68
CA PRO A 327 13.71 -21.38 6.48
C PRO A 327 14.70 -22.12 5.57
N VAL A 328 14.38 -22.23 4.29
CA VAL A 328 15.22 -22.84 3.24
C VAL A 328 15.27 -21.87 2.06
N GLY A 329 16.29 -21.01 2.03
CA GLY A 329 16.34 -19.93 1.04
C GLY A 329 15.20 -18.91 1.27
N ASP A 330 14.35 -18.75 0.26
CA ASP A 330 13.20 -17.81 0.28
C ASP A 330 11.88 -18.46 0.74
N ILE A 331 11.90 -19.75 1.08
CA ILE A 331 10.72 -20.54 1.44
C ILE A 331 10.81 -21.04 2.89
N PHE A 332 9.66 -21.38 3.46
CA PHE A 332 9.53 -21.97 4.79
C PHE A 332 9.01 -23.39 4.66
N GLU A 333 9.75 -24.36 5.20
CA GLU A 333 9.41 -25.77 5.10
C GLU A 333 8.99 -26.36 6.46
N LEU A 334 7.88 -27.09 6.47
CA LEU A 334 7.47 -27.91 7.60
C LEU A 334 7.49 -29.37 7.18
N ASN A 335 8.46 -30.12 7.70
CA ASN A 335 8.54 -31.56 7.51
C ASN A 335 7.78 -32.29 8.63
N PHE A 336 6.78 -33.07 8.24
CA PHE A 336 5.94 -33.88 9.11
C PHE A 336 5.91 -35.37 8.71
N MET A 337 6.99 -35.88 8.10
CA MET A 337 7.15 -37.32 7.73
C MET A 337 6.87 -38.29 8.89
N ASN A 338 7.10 -37.87 10.13
CA ASN A 338 6.89 -38.69 11.33
C ASN A 338 5.46 -38.61 11.90
N VAL A 339 4.58 -37.80 11.29
CA VAL A 339 3.20 -37.61 11.73
C VAL A 339 2.29 -38.51 10.90
N LYS A 340 1.45 -39.29 11.58
CA LYS A 340 0.48 -40.17 10.90
C LYS A 340 -0.78 -39.39 10.55
N PHE A 341 -0.88 -39.00 9.28
CA PHE A 341 -2.12 -38.47 8.72
C PHE A 341 -2.99 -39.62 8.23
N SER A 342 -4.25 -39.65 8.65
CA SER A 342 -5.28 -40.45 7.98
C SER A 342 -5.57 -39.82 6.60
N SER A 343 -6.03 -40.61 5.64
CA SER A 343 -6.49 -40.06 4.35
C SER A 343 -7.61 -39.04 4.57
N GLY A 344 -7.49 -37.85 3.98
CA GLY A 344 -8.50 -36.80 4.07
C GLY A 344 -7.92 -35.40 3.93
N TYR A 345 -8.80 -34.39 4.08
CA TYR A 345 -8.44 -32.98 4.07
C TYR A 345 -8.13 -32.48 5.47
N TYR A 346 -7.24 -31.48 5.54
CA TYR A 346 -6.76 -30.89 6.77
C TYR A 346 -6.72 -29.37 6.63
N ASP A 347 -7.19 -28.66 7.66
CA ASP A 347 -7.12 -27.21 7.80
C ASP A 347 -5.83 -26.86 8.57
N PHE A 348 -5.04 -25.90 8.08
CA PHE A 348 -3.72 -25.54 8.64
C PHE A 348 -3.70 -24.08 9.09
N LEU A 349 -3.79 -23.84 10.40
CA LEU A 349 -3.63 -22.48 10.93
C LEU A 349 -2.14 -22.15 11.07
N VAL A 350 -1.66 -21.24 10.23
CA VAL A 350 -0.27 -20.75 10.18
C VAL A 350 -0.21 -19.32 10.71
N LYS A 351 0.84 -19.03 11.48
CA LYS A 351 1.15 -17.71 12.02
C LYS A 351 2.56 -17.27 11.61
N VAL A 352 2.68 -16.03 11.16
CA VAL A 352 3.93 -15.36 10.79
C VAL A 352 4.25 -14.30 11.84
N GLU A 353 5.44 -14.38 12.43
CA GLU A 353 5.91 -13.49 13.50
C GLU A 353 7.26 -12.87 13.13
N GLY A 354 7.66 -11.80 13.82
CA GLY A 354 9.00 -11.20 13.69
C GLY A 354 8.95 -9.68 13.73
N ASP A 355 8.28 -9.09 12.75
CA ASP A 355 8.05 -7.65 12.68
C ASP A 355 6.69 -7.30 13.28
N ASN A 356 6.63 -6.28 14.12
CA ASN A 356 5.38 -5.83 14.76
C ASN A 356 4.43 -5.13 13.78
N ARG A 357 4.91 -4.77 12.59
CA ARG A 357 4.13 -4.16 11.51
C ARG A 357 3.38 -5.18 10.67
N TYR A 358 3.67 -6.48 10.83
CA TYR A 358 3.03 -7.52 10.02
C TYR A 358 1.55 -7.64 10.36
N ILE A 359 0.70 -7.33 9.37
CA ILE A 359 -0.75 -7.52 9.44
C ILE A 359 -1.16 -8.68 8.52
N ALA A 360 -2.34 -9.24 8.75
CA ALA A 360 -2.81 -10.43 8.04
C ALA A 360 -1.84 -11.63 8.17
N ASN A 361 -1.10 -11.67 9.28
CA ASN A 361 -0.02 -12.61 9.55
C ASN A 361 -0.51 -13.95 10.15
N THR A 362 -1.82 -14.19 10.13
CA THR A 362 -2.44 -15.47 10.54
C THR A 362 -3.34 -15.94 9.40
N VAL A 363 -3.09 -17.14 8.88
CA VAL A 363 -3.74 -17.70 7.69
C VAL A 363 -4.22 -19.13 8.02
N GLU A 364 -5.44 -19.48 7.63
CA GLU A 364 -6.07 -20.80 7.84
C GLU A 364 -6.10 -21.65 6.57
#